data_AF-A0A7H1BI76-F1
#
_entry.id   AF-A0A7H1BI76-F1
#
_cell.length_a   1.000
_cell.length_b   1.000
_cell.length_c   1.000
_cell.angle_alpha   90.00
_cell.angle_beta   90.00
_cell.angle_gamma   90.00
#
_symmetry.space_group_name_H-M   'P 1'
#
loop_
_entity.id
_entity.type
_entity.pdbx_description
1 polymer ?
#
loop_
_entity_poly.entity_id
_entity_poly.type
_entity_poly.pdbx_seq_one_letter_code
_entity_poly.pdbx_strand_id
1 'polypeptide(L)'
;MFGEDLIYPIQPEDLPDRLTDPATRELLLEFGLPYMKEGAMGLFPFGNWEMGVLDELPSWPEGIEPVTETGPFFRIGKWVGGSLVVDGPTGHVLRVPTGPGEDHLGGLPIADSLEEFLTMVAVFVTGLRSRHLAPPTSAERQQATYWTVGALIETNETSGKQPAWSYVLHNT
;
A
#
# COMPACT_ATOMS: atom_id res chain seq x y z
N MET A 1 -9.98 3.60 -11.25
CA MET A 1 -8.73 4.30 -11.57
C MET A 1 -8.74 5.68 -10.91
N PHE A 2 -7.61 6.12 -10.36
CA PHE A 2 -7.48 7.49 -9.85
C PHE A 2 -7.59 8.46 -11.03
N GLY A 3 -8.28 9.60 -10.84
CA GLY A 3 -8.22 10.67 -11.84
C GLY A 3 -6.82 11.26 -11.89
N GLU A 4 -6.38 11.77 -13.03
CA GLU A 4 -5.06 12.43 -13.18
C GLU A 4 -4.85 13.53 -12.13
N ASP A 5 -5.91 14.25 -11.75
CA ASP A 5 -5.91 15.29 -10.71
C ASP A 5 -5.61 14.76 -9.28
N LEU A 6 -5.51 13.45 -9.12
CA LEU A 6 -5.23 12.81 -7.83
C LEU A 6 -3.84 12.18 -7.78
N ILE A 7 -3.03 12.27 -8.83
CA ILE A 7 -1.69 11.71 -8.88
C ILE A 7 -0.67 12.84 -8.76
N TYR A 8 0.29 12.69 -7.84
CA TYR A 8 1.22 13.76 -7.48
C TYR A 8 2.66 13.26 -7.52
N PRO A 9 3.45 13.69 -8.53
CA PRO A 9 4.89 13.49 -8.57
C PRO A 9 5.60 14.08 -7.35
N ILE A 10 6.60 13.36 -6.86
CA ILE A 10 7.47 13.84 -5.79
C ILE A 10 8.49 14.80 -6.39
N GLN A 11 8.74 15.93 -5.72
CA GLN A 11 9.76 16.86 -6.20
C GLN A 11 11.16 16.25 -6.02
N PRO A 12 12.10 16.49 -6.94
CA PRO A 12 13.46 15.95 -6.83
C PRO A 12 14.15 16.25 -5.50
N GLU A 13 13.90 17.42 -4.92
CA GLU A 13 14.43 17.85 -3.61
C GLU A 13 13.83 17.11 -2.41
N ASP A 14 12.64 16.53 -2.56
CA ASP A 14 11.95 15.77 -1.51
C ASP A 14 12.24 14.26 -1.62
N LEU A 15 12.96 13.82 -2.66
CA LEU A 15 13.30 12.43 -2.88
C LEU A 15 14.54 12.02 -2.07
N PRO A 16 14.45 11.07 -1.12
CA PRO A 16 15.59 10.70 -0.29
C PRO A 16 16.76 10.11 -1.10
N ASP A 17 17.99 10.51 -0.77
CA ASP A 17 19.21 9.97 -1.40
C ASP A 17 19.36 8.46 -1.21
N ARG A 18 18.89 7.94 -0.07
CA ARG A 18 18.96 6.51 0.28
C ARG A 18 17.81 5.67 -0.27
N LEU A 19 16.86 6.28 -0.99
CA LEU A 19 15.93 5.55 -1.84
C LEU A 19 16.65 5.24 -3.15
N THR A 20 17.43 4.17 -3.20
CA THR A 20 18.37 3.90 -4.31
C THR A 20 17.79 3.01 -5.40
N ASP A 21 16.64 2.37 -5.18
CA ASP A 21 15.99 1.57 -6.21
C ASP A 21 15.62 2.43 -7.44
N PRO A 22 16.20 2.20 -8.63
CA PRO A 22 16.01 3.09 -9.78
C PRO A 22 14.55 3.16 -10.26
N ALA A 23 13.85 2.02 -10.29
CA ALA A 23 12.48 1.95 -10.80
C ALA A 23 11.51 2.73 -9.89
N THR A 24 11.67 2.58 -8.57
CA THR A 24 10.89 3.34 -7.59
C THR A 24 11.16 4.83 -7.69
N ARG A 25 12.42 5.24 -7.85
CA ARG A 25 12.77 6.66 -8.00
C ARG A 25 12.13 7.26 -9.25
N GLU A 26 12.28 6.59 -10.39
CA GLU A 26 11.68 7.01 -11.67
C GLU A 26 10.17 7.12 -11.54
N LEU A 27 9.52 6.10 -10.97
CA LEU A 27 8.08 6.11 -10.76
C LEU A 27 7.64 7.30 -9.90
N LEU A 28 8.30 7.57 -8.78
CA LEU A 28 7.93 8.68 -7.89
C LEU A 28 8.15 10.06 -8.53
N LEU A 29 9.17 10.21 -9.37
CA LEU A 29 9.50 11.48 -10.03
C LEU A 29 8.61 11.76 -11.26
N GLU A 30 8.33 10.73 -12.06
CA GLU A 30 7.59 10.90 -13.32
C GLU A 30 6.07 10.76 -13.12
N PHE A 31 5.65 9.78 -12.32
CA PHE A 31 4.24 9.49 -12.09
C PHE A 31 3.80 9.97 -10.70
N GLY A 32 4.53 9.61 -9.66
CA GLY A 32 4.21 9.95 -8.28
C GLY A 32 3.25 9.00 -7.59
N LEU A 33 2.65 9.48 -6.51
CA LEU A 33 1.69 8.71 -5.71
C LEU A 33 0.30 9.32 -5.82
N PRO A 34 -0.76 8.48 -5.79
CA PRO A 34 -2.11 8.99 -5.68
C PRO A 34 -2.36 9.55 -4.27
N TYR A 35 -3.07 10.68 -4.17
CA TYR A 35 -3.70 11.09 -2.93
C TYR A 35 -5.04 10.37 -2.79
N MET A 36 -5.13 9.46 -1.84
CA MET A 36 -6.36 8.68 -1.62
C MET A 36 -6.58 8.33 -0.15
N LYS A 37 -7.85 8.09 0.19
CA LYS A 37 -8.30 7.54 1.48
C LYS A 37 -9.47 6.59 1.24
N GLU A 38 -9.19 5.30 1.04
CA GLU A 38 -10.21 4.28 0.77
C GLU A 38 -9.85 2.95 1.42
N GLY A 39 -10.87 2.21 1.88
CA GLY A 39 -10.66 0.86 2.43
C GLY A 39 -9.62 0.81 3.56
N ALA A 40 -9.70 1.75 4.50
CA ALA A 40 -8.71 1.93 5.58
C ALA A 40 -7.26 2.13 5.11
N MET A 41 -7.04 2.42 3.82
CA MET A 41 -5.76 2.79 3.22
C MET A 41 -5.74 4.29 2.94
N GLY A 42 -4.62 4.93 3.26
CA GLY A 42 -4.33 6.29 2.86
C GLY A 42 -2.94 6.37 2.23
N LEU A 43 -2.85 7.03 1.07
CA LEU A 43 -1.59 7.35 0.41
C LEU A 43 -1.43 8.88 0.39
N PHE A 44 -0.24 9.36 0.77
CA PHE A 44 0.00 10.76 1.12
C PHE A 44 1.23 11.33 0.39
N PRO A 45 1.12 11.67 -0.91
CA PRO A 45 2.24 12.18 -1.72
C PRO A 45 2.90 13.45 -1.17
N PHE A 46 2.14 14.29 -0.47
CA PHE A 46 2.62 15.54 0.15
C PHE A 46 2.69 15.43 1.69
N GLY A 47 2.69 14.21 2.23
CA GLY A 47 2.60 13.96 3.66
C GLY A 47 1.21 14.31 4.24
N ASN A 48 1.14 14.38 5.56
CA ASN A 48 -0.03 14.79 6.32
C ASN A 48 0.41 15.40 7.68
N TRP A 49 -0.52 15.59 8.62
CA TRP A 49 -0.21 16.17 9.92
C TRP A 49 0.63 15.28 10.86
N GLU A 50 0.80 13.98 10.54
CA GLU A 50 1.57 12.99 11.29
C GLU A 50 2.89 12.58 10.62
N MET A 51 3.06 12.86 9.31
CA MET A 51 4.24 12.48 8.54
C MET A 51 4.53 13.47 7.41
N GLY A 52 5.80 13.79 7.20
CA GLY A 52 6.28 14.45 5.99
C GLY A 52 6.28 13.55 4.77
N VAL A 53 6.65 14.12 3.62
CA VAL A 53 6.83 13.39 2.36
C VAL A 53 8.00 12.43 2.51
N LEU A 54 7.76 11.14 2.27
CA LEU A 54 8.80 10.11 2.31
C LEU A 54 9.64 10.14 3.60
N ASP A 55 9.02 10.51 4.74
CA ASP A 55 9.72 10.49 6.01
C ASP A 55 10.23 9.08 6.30
N GLU A 56 11.51 9.00 6.67
CA GLU A 56 12.11 7.76 7.11
C GLU A 56 11.49 7.27 8.42
N LEU A 57 11.25 5.96 8.49
CA LEU A 57 10.91 5.28 9.73
C LEU A 57 12.18 5.19 10.60
N PRO A 58 12.20 5.76 11.82
CA PRO A 58 13.41 5.81 12.64
C PRO A 58 14.01 4.44 12.97
N SER A 59 13.15 3.44 13.17
CA SER A 59 13.53 2.06 13.43
C SER A 59 12.36 1.12 13.15
N TRP A 60 12.66 -0.13 12.82
CA TRP A 60 11.67 -1.20 12.83
C TRP A 60 11.06 -1.33 14.24
N PRO A 61 9.73 -1.50 14.39
CA PRO A 61 9.12 -1.56 15.72
C PRO A 61 9.63 -2.75 16.55
N GLU A 62 9.87 -2.51 17.85
CA GLU A 62 10.28 -3.57 18.78
C GLU A 62 9.17 -4.62 18.95
N GLY A 63 9.55 -5.89 19.08
CA GLY A 63 8.62 -7.00 19.28
C GLY A 63 7.87 -7.43 18.01
N ILE A 64 8.19 -6.85 16.86
CA ILE A 64 7.76 -7.31 15.53
C ILE A 64 8.91 -8.09 14.90
N GLU A 65 8.57 -9.21 14.26
CA GLU A 65 9.57 -10.02 13.55
C GLU A 65 10.32 -9.15 12.53
N PRO A 66 11.67 -9.22 12.47
CA PRO A 66 12.44 -8.54 11.46
C PRO A 66 12.07 -9.01 10.06
N VAL A 67 12.30 -8.14 9.08
CA VAL A 67 12.03 -8.44 7.68
C VAL A 67 13.32 -8.62 6.90
N THR A 68 13.20 -9.15 5.68
CA THR A 68 14.38 -9.40 4.84
C THR A 68 14.98 -8.08 4.35
N GLU A 69 14.11 -7.09 4.11
CA GLU A 69 14.46 -5.73 3.77
C GLU A 69 15.21 -5.05 4.93
N THR A 70 16.24 -4.29 4.58
CA THR A 70 17.15 -3.71 5.58
C THR A 70 16.93 -2.23 5.83
N GLY A 71 16.06 -1.61 5.04
CA GLY A 71 15.84 -0.18 5.06
C GLY A 71 16.99 0.61 4.43
N PRO A 72 16.97 1.96 4.54
CA PRO A 72 15.98 2.74 5.26
C PRO A 72 14.57 2.60 4.67
N PHE A 73 13.55 2.72 5.52
CA PHE A 73 12.15 2.58 5.13
C PHE A 73 11.49 3.96 5.04
N PHE A 74 10.94 4.32 3.89
CA PHE A 74 10.34 5.64 3.66
C PHE A 74 8.82 5.57 3.64
N ARG A 75 8.15 6.35 4.47
CA ARG A 75 6.69 6.32 4.61
C ARG A 75 5.99 6.91 3.39
N ILE A 76 5.03 6.18 2.86
CA ILE A 76 4.15 6.62 1.74
C ILE A 76 2.69 6.72 2.16
N GLY A 77 2.31 6.14 3.30
CA GLY A 77 0.91 6.05 3.69
C GLY A 77 0.64 5.29 4.98
N LYS A 78 -0.62 4.91 5.14
CA LYS A 78 -1.11 4.03 6.21
C LYS A 78 -2.09 3.02 5.66
N TRP A 79 -2.14 1.83 6.25
CA TRP A 79 -3.14 0.83 5.90
C TRP A 79 -3.51 -0.07 7.07
N VAL A 80 -4.80 -0.13 7.38
CA VAL A 80 -5.34 -0.89 8.53
C VAL A 80 -4.55 -0.57 9.81
N GLY A 81 -4.42 0.72 10.11
CA GLY A 81 -3.66 1.23 11.27
C GLY A 81 -2.14 1.25 11.12
N GLY A 82 -1.56 0.35 10.33
CA GLY A 82 -0.12 0.22 10.11
C GLY A 82 0.45 1.30 9.18
N SER A 83 1.76 1.52 9.22
CA SER A 83 2.44 2.41 8.26
C SER A 83 2.69 1.68 6.95
N LEU A 84 2.50 2.35 5.82
CA LEU A 84 2.98 1.86 4.53
C LEU A 84 4.33 2.52 4.24
N VAL A 85 5.35 1.71 4.00
CA VAL A 85 6.71 2.16 3.72
C VAL A 85 7.25 1.49 2.45
N VAL A 86 8.18 2.18 1.81
CA VAL A 86 9.01 1.64 0.73
C VAL A 86 10.41 1.39 1.27
N ASP A 87 10.97 0.20 1.02
CA ASP A 87 12.37 -0.08 1.30
C ASP A 87 13.26 0.65 0.29
N GLY A 88 14.19 1.46 0.81
CA GLY A 88 15.06 2.30 -0.01
C GLY A 88 15.88 1.55 -1.06
N PRO A 89 16.61 0.49 -0.65
CA PRO A 89 17.43 -0.30 -1.57
C PRO A 89 16.67 -1.13 -2.60
N THR A 90 15.56 -1.75 -2.22
CA THR A 90 14.86 -2.74 -3.07
C THR A 90 13.59 -2.22 -3.75
N GLY A 91 13.01 -1.12 -3.28
CA GLY A 91 11.72 -0.64 -3.78
C GLY A 91 10.52 -1.47 -3.33
N HIS A 92 10.72 -2.51 -2.51
CA HIS A 92 9.64 -3.31 -1.95
C HIS A 92 8.72 -2.45 -1.10
N VAL A 93 7.42 -2.78 -1.10
CA VAL A 93 6.42 -2.07 -0.31
C VAL A 93 6.00 -2.92 0.87
N LEU A 94 5.94 -2.26 2.03
CA LEU A 94 5.80 -2.90 3.31
C LEU A 94 4.67 -2.24 4.13
N ARG A 95 3.74 -3.05 4.66
CA ARG A 95 2.87 -2.67 5.77
C ARG A 95 3.54 -2.99 7.11
N VAL A 96 3.95 -1.96 7.84
CA VAL A 96 4.49 -2.05 9.19
C VAL A 96 3.35 -2.29 10.19
N PRO A 97 3.33 -3.42 10.92
CA PRO A 97 2.33 -3.69 11.95
C PRO A 97 2.36 -2.64 13.08
N THR A 98 1.20 -2.40 13.72
CA THR A 98 1.16 -1.43 14.84
C THR A 98 1.61 -2.00 16.18
N GLY A 99 1.66 -3.33 16.29
CA GLY A 99 2.12 -4.05 17.46
C GLY A 99 2.09 -5.57 17.28
N PRO A 100 2.54 -6.34 18.28
CA PRO A 100 2.60 -7.80 18.19
C PRO A 100 1.22 -8.44 17.98
N GLY A 101 1.15 -9.53 17.22
CA GLY A 101 -0.09 -10.29 16.98
C GLY A 101 -0.94 -9.79 15.81
N GLU A 102 -0.47 -8.79 15.06
CA GLU A 102 -1.09 -8.31 13.82
C GLU A 102 -0.72 -9.15 12.58
N ASP A 103 -0.04 -10.28 12.73
CA ASP A 103 0.38 -11.16 11.62
C ASP A 103 -0.81 -11.61 10.75
N HIS A 104 -2.00 -11.69 11.35
CA HIS A 104 -3.25 -12.02 10.66
C HIS A 104 -3.72 -10.95 9.67
N LEU A 105 -3.16 -9.73 9.73
CA LEU A 105 -3.37 -8.67 8.74
C LEU A 105 -2.26 -8.67 7.68
N GLY A 106 -1.38 -9.68 7.67
CA GLY A 106 -0.25 -9.77 6.76
C GLY A 106 0.93 -8.91 7.21
N GLY A 107 2.12 -9.43 6.88
CA GLY A 107 3.42 -8.83 7.16
C GLY A 107 4.41 -9.27 6.09
N LEU A 108 4.72 -8.31 5.21
CA LEU A 108 5.99 -8.05 4.53
C LEU A 108 6.76 -9.11 3.72
N PRO A 109 7.16 -8.77 2.47
CA PRO A 109 6.69 -7.64 1.66
C PRO A 109 5.20 -7.80 1.27
N ILE A 110 4.48 -6.68 1.14
CA ILE A 110 3.10 -6.70 0.60
C ILE A 110 3.07 -6.49 -0.92
N ALA A 111 4.19 -6.08 -1.51
CA ALA A 111 4.49 -6.07 -2.93
C ALA A 111 6.01 -5.99 -3.11
N ASP A 112 6.53 -6.63 -4.16
CA ASP A 112 7.97 -6.63 -4.47
C ASP A 112 8.40 -5.37 -5.25
N SER A 113 7.50 -4.44 -5.54
CA SER A 113 7.81 -3.14 -6.12
C SER A 113 6.70 -2.12 -5.86
N LEU A 114 7.02 -0.83 -5.95
CA LEU A 114 6.03 0.24 -5.88
C LEU A 114 5.02 0.19 -7.04
N GLU A 115 5.45 -0.19 -8.24
CA GLU A 115 4.58 -0.34 -9.41
C GLU A 115 3.54 -1.46 -9.19
N GLU A 116 4.00 -2.63 -8.73
CA GLU A 116 3.11 -3.74 -8.38
C GLU A 116 2.10 -3.31 -7.31
N PHE A 117 2.59 -2.66 -6.25
CA PHE A 117 1.74 -2.15 -5.19
C PHE A 117 0.63 -1.23 -5.73
N LEU A 118 0.98 -0.24 -6.56
CA LEU A 118 0.00 0.69 -7.12
C LEU A 118 -0.99 0.01 -8.07
N THR A 119 -0.54 -1.01 -8.81
CA THR A 119 -1.41 -1.86 -9.64
C THR A 119 -2.43 -2.60 -8.77
N MET A 120 -1.98 -3.23 -7.70
CA MET A 120 -2.85 -3.93 -6.74
C MET A 120 -3.81 -2.96 -6.04
N VAL A 121 -3.35 -1.77 -5.67
CA VAL A 121 -4.20 -0.70 -5.12
C VAL A 121 -5.30 -0.30 -6.10
N ALA A 122 -4.99 -0.20 -7.39
CA ALA A 122 -5.99 0.12 -8.42
C ALA A 122 -7.07 -0.98 -8.54
N VAL A 123 -6.66 -2.26 -8.50
CA VAL A 123 -7.58 -3.41 -8.47
C VAL A 123 -8.45 -3.35 -7.21
N PHE A 124 -7.84 -3.18 -6.05
CA PHE A 124 -8.50 -3.13 -4.76
C PHE A 124 -9.54 -2.01 -4.67
N VAL A 125 -9.18 -0.78 -5.04
CA VAL A 125 -10.08 0.39 -5.03
C VAL A 125 -11.22 0.20 -6.02
N THR A 126 -10.94 -0.33 -7.20
CA THR A 126 -11.98 -0.61 -8.21
C THR A 126 -12.97 -1.65 -7.70
N GLY A 127 -12.47 -2.73 -7.09
CA GLY A 127 -13.29 -3.76 -6.45
C GLY A 127 -14.12 -3.23 -5.29
N LEU A 128 -13.49 -2.44 -4.41
CA LEU A 128 -14.15 -1.80 -3.27
C LEU A 128 -15.30 -0.91 -3.74
N ARG A 129 -15.05 0.00 -4.68
CA ARG A 129 -16.09 0.91 -5.20
C ARG A 129 -17.21 0.13 -5.91
N SER A 130 -16.88 -0.87 -6.71
CA SER A 130 -17.87 -1.73 -7.38
C SER A 130 -18.77 -2.45 -6.37
N ARG A 131 -18.17 -3.00 -5.30
CA ARG A 131 -18.89 -3.61 -4.19
C ARG A 131 -19.85 -2.64 -3.49
N HIS A 132 -19.48 -1.37 -3.36
CA HIS A 132 -20.32 -0.35 -2.73
C HIS A 132 -21.56 0.03 -3.55
N LEU A 133 -21.56 -0.24 -4.87
CA LEU A 133 -22.74 -0.04 -5.72
C LEU A 133 -23.82 -1.10 -5.47
N ALA A 134 -23.45 -2.27 -4.96
CA ALA A 134 -24.37 -3.37 -4.68
C ALA A 134 -24.98 -3.26 -3.27
N PRO A 135 -26.26 -3.66 -3.08
CA PRO A 135 -26.91 -3.64 -1.77
C PRO A 135 -26.12 -4.46 -0.71
N PRO A 136 -26.10 -4.05 0.57
CA PRO A 136 -25.24 -4.64 1.61
C PRO A 136 -25.32 -6.17 1.79
N THR A 137 -26.48 -6.77 1.54
CA THR A 137 -26.71 -8.22 1.72
C THR A 137 -26.86 -8.98 0.41
N SER A 138 -26.58 -8.33 -0.72
CA SER A 138 -26.76 -8.91 -2.05
C SER A 138 -25.68 -9.93 -2.40
N ALA A 139 -26.02 -10.90 -3.26
CA ALA A 139 -25.06 -11.86 -3.78
C ALA A 139 -24.00 -11.18 -4.65
N GLU A 140 -24.39 -10.13 -5.38
CA GLU A 140 -23.50 -9.30 -6.20
C GLU A 140 -22.41 -8.65 -5.35
N ARG A 141 -22.73 -8.18 -4.13
CA ARG A 141 -21.74 -7.60 -3.22
C ARG A 141 -20.69 -8.65 -2.80
N GLN A 142 -21.13 -9.88 -2.50
CA GLN A 142 -20.23 -10.97 -2.14
C GLN A 142 -19.37 -11.41 -3.33
N GLN A 143 -19.96 -11.49 -4.52
CA GLN A 143 -19.24 -11.79 -5.76
C GLN A 143 -18.19 -10.72 -6.07
N ALA A 144 -18.50 -9.43 -5.90
CA ALA A 144 -17.54 -8.36 -6.08
C ALA A 144 -16.30 -8.53 -5.17
N THR A 145 -16.50 -8.87 -3.89
CA THR A 145 -15.39 -9.22 -2.99
C THR A 145 -14.58 -10.41 -3.52
N TYR A 146 -15.26 -11.50 -3.88
CA TYR A 146 -14.60 -12.71 -4.39
C TYR A 146 -13.73 -12.44 -5.63
N TRP A 147 -14.28 -11.75 -6.64
CA TRP A 147 -13.56 -11.42 -7.87
C TRP A 147 -12.42 -10.45 -7.62
N THR A 148 -12.57 -9.51 -6.69
CA THR A 148 -11.49 -8.57 -6.33
C THR A 148 -10.31 -9.31 -5.71
N VAL A 149 -10.57 -10.24 -4.77
CA VAL A 149 -9.52 -11.06 -4.17
C VAL A 149 -8.86 -11.94 -5.23
N GLY A 150 -9.64 -12.55 -6.13
CA GLY A 150 -9.11 -13.31 -7.27
C GLY A 150 -8.17 -12.48 -8.15
N ALA A 151 -8.60 -11.28 -8.55
CA ALA A 151 -7.80 -10.39 -9.39
C ALA A 151 -6.50 -9.91 -8.73
N LEU A 152 -6.50 -9.72 -7.40
CA LEU A 152 -5.28 -9.39 -6.66
C LEU A 152 -4.27 -10.55 -6.72
N ILE A 153 -4.73 -11.79 -6.53
CA ILE A 153 -3.89 -12.99 -6.62
C ILE A 153 -3.40 -13.22 -8.05
N GLU A 154 -4.21 -12.92 -9.06
CA GLU A 154 -3.80 -12.98 -10.47
C GLU A 154 -2.74 -11.92 -10.82
N THR A 155 -2.76 -10.76 -10.15
CA THR A 155 -1.75 -9.70 -10.33
C THR A 155 -0.39 -10.16 -9.80
N ASN A 156 -0.35 -10.66 -8.56
CA ASN A 156 0.81 -11.33 -7.99
C ASN A 156 0.31 -12.35 -6.95
N GLU A 157 0.70 -13.62 -7.11
CA GLU A 157 0.18 -14.70 -6.27
C GLU A 157 0.56 -14.54 -4.79
N THR A 158 1.79 -14.13 -4.51
CA THR A 158 2.31 -13.99 -3.14
C THR A 158 1.71 -12.76 -2.48
N SER A 159 1.86 -11.59 -3.11
CA SER A 159 1.37 -10.30 -2.62
C SER A 159 -0.16 -10.26 -2.53
N GLY A 160 -0.85 -10.83 -3.52
CA GLY A 160 -2.32 -10.86 -3.59
C GLY A 160 -2.95 -11.74 -2.52
N LYS A 161 -2.21 -12.71 -1.98
CA LYS A 161 -2.65 -13.54 -0.84
C LYS A 161 -2.45 -12.85 0.51
N GLN A 162 -1.84 -11.66 0.56
CA GLN A 162 -1.63 -10.96 1.82
C GLN A 162 -2.98 -10.66 2.51
N PRO A 163 -3.16 -11.07 3.79
CA PRO A 163 -4.46 -11.00 4.46
C PRO A 163 -5.10 -9.61 4.53
N ALA A 164 -4.30 -8.53 4.61
CA ALA A 164 -4.78 -7.14 4.65
C ALA A 164 -5.81 -6.82 3.56
N TRP A 165 -5.59 -7.30 2.33
CA TRP A 165 -6.49 -7.07 1.20
C TRP A 165 -7.90 -7.62 1.48
N SER A 166 -7.96 -8.90 1.84
CA SER A 166 -9.22 -9.59 2.13
C SER A 166 -9.89 -9.05 3.40
N TYR A 167 -9.10 -8.72 4.43
CA TYR A 167 -9.60 -8.23 5.71
C TYR A 167 -10.49 -7.00 5.50
N VAL A 168 -10.03 -6.02 4.74
CA VAL A 168 -10.83 -4.81 4.50
C VAL A 168 -12.10 -5.14 3.72
N LEU A 169 -12.02 -5.95 2.66
CA LEU A 169 -13.18 -6.28 1.82
C LEU A 169 -14.27 -7.04 2.57
N HIS A 170 -13.90 -7.78 3.63
CA HIS A 170 -14.84 -8.52 4.47
C HIS A 170 -15.35 -7.73 5.69
N ASN A 171 -14.59 -6.75 6.18
CA ASN A 171 -14.89 -6.05 7.44
C ASN A 171 -15.28 -4.57 7.26
N THR A 172 -15.44 -4.09 6.03
CA THR A 172 -15.99 -2.75 5.69
C THR A 172 -17.23 -2.88 4.83
#